data_AF-R9LUJ2-F1
#
_entry.id   AF-R9LUJ2-F1
#
_cell.length_a   1.000
_cell.length_b   1.000
_cell.length_c   1.000
_cell.angle_alpha   90.00
_cell.angle_beta   90.00
_cell.angle_gamma   90.00
#
_symmetry.space_group_name_H-M   'P 1'
#
loop_
_entity.id
_entity.type
_entity.pdbx_description
1 polymer ?
#
loop_
_entity_poly.entity_id
_entity_poly.type
_entity_poly.pdbx_seq_one_letter_code
_entity_poly.pdbx_strand_id
1 'polypeptide(L)'
;MRKQVGAVLAALGLILFCGLRVSAADGQRVVNFPADSGLHRWNLDELEQGIGGRFDAVCVSLPPDEKTAVLYLDGIPLEPYRVITREQAGRVQMFAASDRATVQVGLLAFPGVDIAETYRIRSINPRFS
;
A
#
# COMPACT_ATOMS: atom_id res chain seq x y z
N MET A 1 42.52 9.70 -2.67
CA MET A 1 41.87 8.49 -3.24
C MET A 1 40.78 7.88 -2.34
N ARG A 2 41.03 7.49 -1.08
CA ARG A 2 40.00 6.84 -0.22
C ARG A 2 38.69 7.64 -0.04
N LYS A 3 38.77 8.97 0.08
CA LYS A 3 37.59 9.85 0.20
C LYS A 3 36.73 9.90 -1.08
N GLN A 4 37.36 9.81 -2.26
CA GLN A 4 36.65 9.78 -3.54
C GLN A 4 35.95 8.43 -3.75
N VAL A 5 36.57 7.32 -3.35
CA VAL A 5 35.96 5.98 -3.40
C VAL A 5 34.72 5.91 -2.50
N GLY A 6 34.79 6.48 -1.30
CA GLY A 6 33.64 6.55 -0.39
C GLY A 6 32.47 7.37 -0.96
N ALA A 7 32.75 8.51 -1.60
CA ALA A 7 31.73 9.33 -2.23
C ALA A 7 31.06 8.63 -3.43
N VAL A 8 31.82 7.90 -4.24
CA VAL A 8 31.29 7.14 -5.39
C VAL A 8 30.39 5.99 -4.92
N LEU A 9 30.79 5.26 -3.87
CA LEU A 9 29.97 4.20 -3.28
C LEU A 9 28.67 4.75 -2.67
N ALA A 10 28.73 5.88 -1.98
CA ALA A 10 27.55 6.53 -1.43
C ALA A 10 26.59 7.00 -2.54
N ALA A 11 27.12 7.58 -3.62
CA ALA A 11 26.31 8.00 -4.78
C ALA A 11 25.65 6.81 -5.48
N LEU A 12 26.40 5.71 -5.71
CA LEU A 12 25.85 4.48 -6.27
C LEU A 12 24.78 3.87 -5.36
N GLY A 13 25.01 3.85 -4.04
CA GLY A 13 24.04 3.38 -3.06
C GLY A 13 22.76 4.23 -3.04
N LEU A 14 22.89 5.56 -3.15
CA LEU A 14 21.75 6.47 -3.25
C LEU A 14 20.97 6.26 -4.56
N ILE A 15 21.67 6.10 -5.68
CA ILE A 15 21.04 5.83 -6.99
C ILE A 15 20.30 4.49 -6.96
N LEU A 16 20.89 3.44 -6.38
CA LEU A 16 20.25 2.14 -6.25
C LEU A 16 19.01 2.21 -5.35
N PHE A 17 19.11 2.92 -4.22
CA PHE A 17 17.99 3.14 -3.30
C PHE A 17 16.87 3.95 -3.96
N CYS A 18 17.20 5.01 -4.69
CA CYS A 18 16.26 5.79 -5.49
C CYS A 18 15.61 4.94 -6.58
N GLY A 19 16.39 4.13 -7.31
CA GLY A 19 15.88 3.23 -8.36
C GLY A 19 14.92 2.18 -7.81
N LEU A 20 15.23 1.58 -6.66
CA LEU A 20 14.36 0.62 -5.98
C LEU A 20 13.04 1.27 -5.53
N ARG A 21 13.11 2.49 -4.98
CA ARG A 21 11.94 3.29 -4.60
C ARG A 21 11.08 3.67 -5.80
N VAL A 22 11.68 4.06 -6.93
CA VAL A 22 10.96 4.42 -8.17
C VAL A 22 10.30 3.20 -8.79
N SER A 23 10.99 2.05 -8.85
CA SER A 23 10.39 0.81 -9.34
C SER A 23 9.24 0.30 -8.45
N ALA A 24 9.31 0.55 -7.14
CA ALA A 24 8.19 0.30 -6.24
C ALA A 24 7.04 1.32 -6.40
N ALA A 25 7.34 2.53 -6.90
CA ALA A 25 6.36 3.59 -7.14
C ALA A 25 5.63 3.46 -8.49
N ASP A 26 6.19 2.80 -9.51
CA ASP A 26 5.54 2.63 -10.82
C ASP A 26 4.19 1.89 -10.76
N GLY A 27 3.98 1.05 -9.74
CA GLY A 27 2.71 0.37 -9.48
C GLY A 27 1.82 1.05 -8.44
N GLN A 28 2.33 2.06 -7.74
CA GLN A 28 1.61 2.70 -6.65
C GLN A 28 0.69 3.81 -7.18
N ARG A 29 -0.58 3.76 -6.78
CA ARG A 29 -1.62 4.72 -7.15
C ARG A 29 -2.17 5.38 -5.90
N VAL A 30 -2.35 6.71 -5.93
CA VAL A 30 -3.03 7.44 -4.87
C VAL A 30 -4.50 7.58 -5.28
N VAL A 31 -5.39 7.00 -4.49
CA VAL A 31 -6.84 7.08 -4.70
C VAL A 31 -7.42 8.06 -3.69
N ASN A 32 -8.27 8.97 -4.18
CA ASN A 32 -8.98 9.94 -3.37
C ASN A 32 -10.33 9.37 -2.99
N PHE A 33 -10.58 9.20 -1.70
CA PHE A 33 -11.88 8.82 -1.17
C PHE A 33 -12.60 10.05 -0.62
N PRO A 34 -13.93 10.12 -0.71
CA PRO A 34 -14.69 11.17 -0.06
C PRO A 34 -14.48 11.12 1.46
N ALA A 35 -14.38 12.28 2.08
CA ALA A 35 -14.17 12.45 3.53
C ALA A 35 -15.43 12.94 4.23
N ASP A 36 -16.61 12.69 3.64
CA ASP A 36 -17.88 12.99 4.26
C ASP A 36 -17.96 12.32 5.64
N SER A 37 -18.44 13.08 6.63
CA SER A 37 -18.42 12.65 8.02
C SER A 37 -19.21 11.34 8.19
N GLY A 38 -18.50 10.24 8.45
CA GLY A 38 -19.14 8.93 8.59
C GLY A 38 -18.23 7.75 8.30
N LEU A 39 -18.84 6.57 8.34
CA LEU A 39 -18.21 5.30 7.98
C LEU A 39 -18.53 5.01 6.51
N HIS A 40 -17.54 5.13 5.63
CA HIS A 40 -17.68 4.87 4.20
C HIS A 40 -17.08 3.52 3.85
N ARG A 41 -17.85 2.64 3.19
CA ARG A 41 -17.33 1.38 2.67
C ARG A 41 -16.72 1.61 1.29
N TRP A 42 -15.53 1.09 1.04
CA TRP A 42 -14.91 1.20 -0.28
C TRP A 42 -15.82 0.65 -1.37
N ASN A 43 -16.04 1.48 -2.40
CA ASN A 43 -16.66 1.06 -3.64
C ASN A 43 -15.57 0.44 -4.54
N LEU A 44 -15.72 -0.85 -4.86
CA LEU A 44 -14.74 -1.57 -5.68
C LEU A 44 -14.63 -1.02 -7.10
N ASP A 45 -15.72 -0.54 -7.70
CA ASP A 45 -15.70 -0.03 -9.06
C ASP A 45 -14.95 1.31 -9.12
N GLU A 46 -15.18 2.19 -8.14
CA GLU A 46 -14.44 3.45 -7.99
C GLU A 46 -12.97 3.20 -7.67
N LEU A 47 -12.69 2.20 -6.84
CA LEU A 47 -11.33 1.78 -6.50
C LEU A 47 -10.57 1.28 -7.73
N GLU A 48 -11.19 0.39 -8.51
CA GLU A 48 -10.62 -0.14 -9.76
C GLU A 48 -10.39 0.97 -10.80
N GLN A 49 -11.31 1.93 -10.91
CA GLN A 49 -11.11 3.13 -11.72
C GLN A 49 -9.93 3.96 -11.22
N GLY A 50 -9.82 4.19 -9.91
CA GLY A 50 -8.76 4.97 -9.29
C GLY A 50 -7.36 4.36 -9.44
N ILE A 51 -7.25 3.02 -9.42
CA ILE A 51 -5.97 2.33 -9.63
C ILE A 51 -5.67 2.04 -11.11
N GLY A 52 -6.65 2.20 -12.01
CA GLY A 52 -6.51 2.05 -13.45
C GLY A 52 -6.76 0.64 -13.99
N GLY A 53 -7.50 -0.20 -13.26
CA GLY A 53 -7.88 -1.54 -13.71
C GLY A 53 -8.35 -2.46 -12.58
N ARG A 54 -8.77 -3.67 -12.97
CA ARG A 54 -9.15 -4.73 -12.03
C ARG A 54 -7.91 -5.27 -11.30
N PHE A 55 -8.11 -5.67 -10.05
CA PHE A 55 -7.07 -6.27 -9.21
C PHE A 55 -7.58 -7.52 -8.51
N ASP A 56 -6.67 -8.41 -8.12
CA ASP A 56 -6.98 -9.57 -7.27
C ASP A 56 -6.55 -9.31 -5.82
N ALA A 57 -5.52 -8.49 -5.64
CA ALA A 57 -5.04 -8.01 -4.35
C ALA A 57 -4.67 -6.52 -4.39
N VAL A 58 -4.72 -5.84 -3.24
CA VAL A 58 -4.11 -4.52 -3.02
C VAL A 58 -3.27 -4.53 -1.76
N CYS A 59 -2.15 -3.80 -1.79
CA CYS A 59 -1.41 -3.39 -0.61
C CYS A 59 -1.74 -1.93 -0.28
N VAL A 60 -2.08 -1.64 0.98
CA VAL A 60 -2.22 -0.26 1.46
C VAL A 60 -0.83 0.28 1.79
N SER A 61 -0.13 0.79 0.78
CA SER A 61 1.27 1.22 0.88
C SER A 61 1.44 2.58 1.56
N LEU A 62 0.44 3.47 1.43
CA LEU A 62 0.36 4.71 2.19
C LEU A 62 -1.03 4.80 2.82
N PRO A 63 -1.20 4.37 4.08
CA PRO A 63 -2.44 4.59 4.78
C PRO A 63 -2.68 6.09 4.98
N PRO A 64 -3.94 6.51 5.14
CA PRO A 64 -4.23 7.88 5.50
C PRO A 64 -3.60 8.24 6.85
N ASP A 65 -3.30 9.52 7.07
CA ASP A 65 -2.93 10.02 8.39
C ASP A 65 -4.07 9.69 9.37
N GLU A 66 -3.77 9.08 10.51
CA GLU A 66 -4.74 8.69 11.53
C GLU A 66 -5.57 9.88 12.05
N LYS A 67 -5.02 11.10 11.97
CA LYS A 67 -5.76 12.34 12.28
C LYS A 67 -6.83 12.68 11.23
N THR A 68 -6.67 12.16 10.02
CA THR A 68 -7.54 12.40 8.87
C THR A 68 -8.51 11.25 8.66
N ALA A 69 -8.04 10.00 8.71
CA ALA A 69 -8.91 8.83 8.58
C ALA A 69 -8.25 7.57 9.10
N VAL A 70 -9.06 6.56 9.38
CA VAL A 70 -8.62 5.20 9.69
C VAL A 70 -9.35 4.22 8.78
N LEU A 71 -8.62 3.25 8.24
CA LEU A 71 -9.17 2.14 7.46
C LEU A 71 -9.36 0.92 8.36
N TYR A 72 -10.49 0.25 8.23
CA TYR A 72 -10.85 -0.94 8.97
C TYR A 72 -11.22 -2.05 8.00
N LEU A 73 -10.81 -3.28 8.31
CA LEU A 73 -11.31 -4.49 7.70
C LEU A 73 -11.94 -5.33 8.80
N ASP A 74 -13.25 -5.59 8.70
CA ASP A 74 -14.01 -6.40 9.65
C ASP A 74 -13.84 -5.91 11.12
N GLY A 75 -13.82 -4.59 11.31
CA GLY A 75 -13.67 -3.92 12.61
C GLY A 75 -12.23 -3.79 13.12
N ILE A 76 -11.24 -4.32 12.39
CA ILE A 76 -9.83 -4.25 12.76
C ILE A 76 -9.14 -3.19 11.90
N PRO A 77 -8.41 -2.22 12.49
CA PRO A 77 -7.61 -1.27 11.73
C PRO A 77 -6.66 -1.99 10.74
N LEU A 78 -6.60 -1.50 9.50
CA LEU A 78 -5.62 -1.97 8.54
C LEU A 78 -4.25 -1.39 8.88
N GLU A 79 -3.31 -2.27 9.19
CA GLU A 79 -1.91 -1.90 9.35
C GLU A 79 -1.31 -1.44 8.01
N PRO A 80 -0.33 -0.51 8.02
CA PRO A 80 0.41 -0.14 6.83
C PRO A 80 1.02 -1.36 6.13
N TYR A 81 1.07 -1.33 4.80
CA TYR A 81 1.60 -2.39 3.94
C TYR A 81 0.87 -3.73 4.00
N ARG A 82 -0.31 -3.78 4.64
CA ARG A 82 -1.13 -4.98 4.62
C ARG A 82 -1.67 -5.23 3.22
N VAL A 83 -1.46 -6.46 2.74
CA VAL A 83 -2.04 -6.97 1.50
C VAL A 83 -3.41 -7.57 1.81
N ILE A 84 -4.41 -7.18 1.03
CA ILE A 84 -5.79 -7.67 1.15
C ILE A 84 -6.32 -8.09 -0.22
N THR A 85 -7.18 -9.11 -0.25
CA THR A 85 -7.84 -9.57 -1.48
C THR A 85 -8.85 -8.54 -1.98
N ARG A 86 -9.27 -8.66 -3.25
CA ARG A 86 -10.41 -7.92 -3.80
C ARG A 86 -11.68 -8.06 -2.97
N GLU A 87 -11.94 -9.27 -2.47
CA GLU A 87 -13.09 -9.53 -1.62
C GLU A 87 -13.00 -8.79 -0.27
N GLN A 88 -11.81 -8.80 0.34
CA GLN A 88 -11.52 -8.07 1.57
C GLN A 88 -11.56 -6.56 1.35
N ALA A 89 -10.97 -6.05 0.26
CA ALA A 89 -11.03 -4.64 -0.14
C ALA A 89 -12.49 -4.18 -0.24
N GLY A 90 -13.37 -5.04 -0.78
CA GLY A 90 -14.80 -4.78 -0.85
C GLY A 90 -15.49 -4.71 0.50
N ARG A 91 -14.86 -5.07 1.62
CA ARG A 91 -15.37 -4.94 3.00
C ARG A 91 -14.65 -3.86 3.80
N VAL A 92 -13.64 -3.20 3.23
CA VAL A 92 -12.91 -2.14 3.92
C VAL A 92 -13.85 -0.97 4.18
N GLN A 93 -13.82 -0.49 5.42
CA GLN A 93 -14.52 0.68 5.88
C GLN A 93 -13.51 1.77 6.22
N MET A 94 -13.74 2.99 5.76
CA MET A 94 -12.97 4.16 6.09
C MET A 94 -13.79 5.05 7.02
N PHE A 95 -13.20 5.43 8.15
CA PHE A 95 -13.73 6.47 9.01
C PHE A 95 -12.91 7.74 8.80
N ALA A 96 -13.50 8.77 8.22
CA ALA A 96 -12.84 10.05 7.95
C ALA A 96 -13.20 11.10 9.02
N ALA A 97 -12.20 11.85 9.48
CA ALA A 97 -12.41 13.05 10.28
C ALA A 97 -12.96 14.18 9.38
N SER A 98 -13.98 14.89 9.87
CA SER A 98 -14.90 15.69 9.04
C SER A 98 -14.34 17.01 8.47
N ASP A 99 -13.06 17.29 8.63
CA ASP A 99 -12.47 18.59 8.23
C ASP A 99 -11.90 18.59 6.80
N ARG A 100 -11.89 17.44 6.12
CA ARG A 100 -11.40 17.33 4.73
C ARG A 100 -12.52 17.02 3.74
N ALA A 101 -12.29 17.39 2.49
CA ALA A 101 -13.15 17.00 1.37
C ALA A 101 -12.81 15.59 0.85
N THR A 102 -11.53 15.21 0.92
CA THR A 102 -11.03 13.91 0.46
C THR A 102 -9.92 13.35 1.36
N VAL A 103 -9.86 12.03 1.45
CA VAL A 103 -8.79 11.26 2.07
C VAL A 103 -7.95 10.61 0.98
N GLN A 104 -6.63 10.78 1.03
CA GLN A 104 -5.69 10.12 0.12
C GLN A 104 -5.24 8.79 0.70
N VAL A 105 -5.31 7.74 -0.11
CA VAL A 105 -4.78 6.41 0.23
C VAL A 105 -3.89 5.93 -0.91
N GLY A 106 -2.65 5.59 -0.60
CA GLY A 106 -1.74 4.96 -1.55
C GLY A 106 -1.94 3.46 -1.58
N LEU A 107 -2.17 2.93 -2.78
CA LEU A 107 -2.47 1.53 -3.05
C LEU A 107 -1.52 0.98 -4.11
N LEU A 108 -1.05 -0.25 -3.90
CA LEU A 108 -0.33 -1.02 -4.90
C LEU A 108 -1.20 -2.22 -5.30
N ALA A 109 -1.61 -2.27 -6.57
CA ALA A 109 -2.48 -3.31 -7.09
C ALA A 109 -1.67 -4.50 -7.63
N PHE A 110 -2.13 -5.71 -7.35
CA PHE A 110 -1.55 -6.94 -7.88
C PHE A 110 -2.60 -7.71 -8.70
N PRO A 111 -2.50 -7.68 -10.03
CA PRO A 111 -3.32 -8.53 -10.90
C PRO A 111 -2.73 -9.95 -10.99
N GLY A 112 -3.59 -10.95 -11.08
CA GLY A 112 -3.25 -12.36 -11.27
C GLY A 112 -2.63 -13.05 -10.04
N VAL A 113 -2.77 -12.49 -8.84
CA VAL A 113 -2.20 -13.06 -7.62
C VAL A 113 -3.27 -13.85 -6.85
N ASP A 114 -3.06 -15.15 -6.74
CA ASP A 114 -3.81 -15.98 -5.77
C ASP A 114 -3.15 -15.88 -4.40
N ILE A 115 -3.66 -14.97 -3.56
CA ILE A 115 -3.15 -14.76 -2.19
C ILE A 115 -3.59 -15.86 -1.22
N ALA A 116 -4.44 -16.81 -1.65
CA ALA A 116 -4.77 -17.97 -0.82
C ALA A 116 -3.56 -18.89 -0.63
N GLU A 117 -2.61 -18.87 -1.56
CA GLU A 117 -1.28 -19.41 -1.33
C GLU A 117 -0.48 -18.43 -0.48
N THR A 118 -0.55 -18.61 0.84
CA THR A 118 0.46 -18.08 1.75
C THR A 118 1.81 -18.57 1.26
N TYR A 119 2.54 -17.73 0.51
CA TYR A 119 3.94 -17.96 0.20
C TYR A 119 4.67 -17.99 1.54
N ARG A 120 4.80 -19.19 2.11
CA ARG A 120 5.67 -19.42 3.25
C ARG A 120 7.07 -19.13 2.77
N ILE A 121 7.57 -17.94 3.06
CA ILE A 121 9.00 -17.68 3.04
C ILE A 121 9.60 -18.62 4.07
N ARG A 122 10.01 -19.82 3.63
CA ARG A 122 10.85 -20.68 4.45
C ARG A 122 12.19 -19.97 4.54
N SER A 123 12.58 -19.57 5.73
CA SER A 123 13.97 -19.23 5.99
C SER A 123 14.81 -20.40 5.47
N ILE A 124 15.63 -20.14 4.45
CA ILE A 124 16.61 -21.11 3.92
C ILE A 124 17.77 -21.28 4.93
N ASN A 125 17.77 -20.48 6.01
CA ASN A 125 18.76 -20.54 7.06
C ASN A 125 18.24 -21.40 8.23
N PRO A 126 18.75 -22.63 8.40
CA PRO A 126 18.28 -23.58 9.42
C PRO A 126 18.59 -23.14 10.86
N ARG A 127 19.32 -22.03 11.06
CA ARG A 127 19.60 -21.47 12.39
C ARG A 127 18.52 -20.55 12.94
N PHE A 128 17.56 -20.15 12.10
CA PHE A 128 16.51 -19.17 12.46
C PHE A 128 15.10 -19.66 12.09
N SER A 129 14.93 -20.98 11.95
CA SER A 129 13.65 -21.65 11.77
C SER A 129 13.16 -22.28 13.06
#